data_AF-A0A2N2PPB2-F1
#
_entry.id   AF-A0A2N2PPB2-F1
#
_cell.length_a   1.000
_cell.length_b   1.000
_cell.length_c   1.000
_cell.angle_alpha   90.00
_cell.angle_beta   90.00
_cell.angle_gamma   90.00
#
_symmetry.space_group_name_H-M   'P 1'
#
loop_
_entity.id
_entity.type
_entity.pdbx_description
1 polymer ?
#
loop_
_entity_poly.entity_id
_entity_poly.type
_entity_poly.pdbx_seq_one_letter_code
_entity_poly.pdbx_strand_id
1 'polypeptide(L)' 'METLDLRQYDEWLALHMDELALQYPEKTLAIHAGKVVFSGDAEVDVHRWVRQAGLQPMPLVFRVPREEDLQSIL' A
#
# COMPACT_ATOMS: atom_id res chain seq x y z
N MET A 1 -16.38 -16.46 -4.93
CA MET A 1 -15.21 -15.81 -5.56
C MET A 1 -15.18 -14.42 -4.98
N GLU A 2 -14.35 -14.16 -3.98
CA GLU A 2 -14.20 -12.83 -3.40
C GLU A 2 -13.46 -11.96 -4.40
N THR A 3 -14.21 -11.14 -5.14
CA THR A 3 -13.66 -9.97 -5.82
C THR A 3 -13.03 -9.11 -4.73
N LEU A 4 -11.69 -9.14 -4.60
CA LEU A 4 -10.93 -8.08 -3.96
C LEU A 4 -11.50 -6.78 -4.52
N ASP A 5 -12.21 -6.03 -3.69
CA ASP A 5 -12.97 -4.87 -4.13
C ASP A 5 -11.99 -3.74 -4.41
N LEU A 6 -11.40 -3.78 -5.61
CA LEU A 6 -10.36 -2.85 -6.06
C LEU A 6 -10.83 -1.41 -5.93
N ARG A 7 -12.16 -1.15 -6.04
CA ARG A 7 -12.73 0.18 -5.82
C ARG A 7 -12.62 0.64 -4.38
N GLN A 8 -12.91 -0.23 -3.41
CA GLN A 8 -12.76 0.14 -2.00
C GLN A 8 -11.31 0.46 -1.64
N TYR A 9 -10.35 -0.27 -2.23
CA TYR A 9 -8.94 0.06 -2.07
C TYR A 9 -8.58 1.37 -2.75
N ASP A 10 -9.10 1.63 -3.94
CA ASP A 10 -8.85 2.88 -4.68
C ASP A 10 -9.37 4.11 -3.91
N GLU A 11 -10.61 4.05 -3.41
CA GLU A 11 -11.21 5.10 -2.57
C GLU A 11 -10.43 5.31 -1.26
N TRP A 12 -10.06 4.21 -0.59
CA TRP A 12 -9.28 4.29 0.64
C TRP A 12 -7.89 4.90 0.38
N LEU A 13 -7.22 4.47 -0.69
CA LEU A 13 -5.90 4.96 -1.06
C LEU A 13 -5.98 6.46 -1.38
N ALA A 14 -6.95 6.89 -2.18
CA ALA A 14 -7.15 8.30 -2.51
C ALA A 14 -7.38 9.18 -1.26
N LEU A 15 -8.13 8.68 -0.26
CA LEU A 15 -8.39 9.40 0.99
C LEU A 15 -7.17 9.46 1.92
N HIS A 16 -6.27 8.48 1.87
CA HIS A 16 -5.13 8.37 2.77
C HIS A 16 -3.79 8.65 2.08
N MET A 17 -3.78 8.99 0.79
CA MET A 17 -2.55 9.11 -0.01
C MET A 17 -1.61 10.19 0.54
N ASP A 18 -2.13 11.37 0.88
CA ASP A 18 -1.35 12.44 1.50
C ASP A 18 -0.73 12.03 2.84
N GLU A 19 -1.51 11.32 3.68
CA GLU A 19 -1.03 10.82 4.97
C GLU A 19 0.07 9.77 4.78
N LEU A 20 -0.12 8.86 3.83
CA LEU A 20 0.86 7.82 3.51
C LEU A 20 2.13 8.43 2.92
N ALA A 21 2.02 9.43 2.04
CA ALA A 21 3.16 10.15 1.48
C ALA A 21 3.97 10.89 2.55
N LEU A 22 3.29 11.44 3.56
CA LEU A 22 3.93 12.12 4.69
C LEU A 22 4.61 11.14 5.66
N GLN A 23 3.95 10.02 5.99
CA GLN A 23 4.43 9.08 7.01
C GLN A 23 5.39 8.01 6.45
N TYR A 24 5.20 7.62 5.19
CA TYR A 24 5.91 6.53 4.53
C TYR A 24 6.45 6.93 3.15
N PRO A 25 7.15 8.07 3.01
CA PRO A 25 7.69 8.49 1.72
C PRO A 25 8.63 7.42 1.17
N GLU A 26 8.47 7.08 -0.11
CA GLU A 26 9.25 6.07 -0.85
C GLU A 26 9.13 4.63 -0.40
N LYS A 27 8.41 4.37 0.69
CA LYS A 27 8.31 3.03 1.26
C LYS A 27 7.30 2.20 0.51
N THR A 28 7.53 0.90 0.53
CA THR A 28 6.56 -0.08 0.08
C THR A 28 5.70 -0.50 1.27
N LEU A 29 4.39 -0.40 1.09
CA LEU A 29 3.39 -0.76 2.08
C LEU A 29 2.66 -2.03 1.66
N ALA A 30 2.35 -2.89 2.63
CA ALA A 30 1.35 -3.94 2.47
C ALA A 30 0.07 -3.51 3.19
N ILE A 31 -1.00 -3.40 2.42
CA ILE A 31 -2.33 -2.99 2.88
C ILE A 31 -3.24 -4.22 2.85
N HIS A 32 -3.82 -4.56 4.00
CA HIS A 32 -4.77 -5.66 4.13
C HIS A 32 -6.05 -5.17 4.79
N ALA A 33 -7.20 -5.40 4.15
CA ALA A 33 -8.51 -5.00 4.64
C ALA A 33 -8.57 -3.50 5.02
N GLY A 34 -8.00 -2.62 4.19
CA GLY A 34 -7.99 -1.17 4.40
C GLY A 34 -7.05 -0.70 5.52
N LYS A 35 -6.05 -1.51 5.91
CA LYS A 35 -5.06 -1.16 6.93
C LYS A 35 -3.66 -1.49 6.47
N VAL A 36 -2.71 -0.60 6.74
CA VAL A 36 -1.29 -0.89 6.57
C VAL A 36 -0.89 -1.92 7.63
N VAL A 37 -0.51 -3.12 7.18
CA VAL A 37 -0.06 -4.21 8.06
C VAL A 37 1.46 -4.32 8.12
N PHE A 38 2.15 -3.80 7.11
CA PHE A 38 3.61 -3.79 7.05
C PHE A 38 4.13 -2.67 6.15
N SER A 39 5.29 -2.12 6.48
CA SER A 39 6.02 -1.14 5.67
C SER A 39 7.49 -1.58 5.57
N GLY A 40 8.06 -1.54 4.37
CA GLY A 40 9.46 -1.83 4.13
C GLY A 40 10.06 -0.87 3.11
N ASP A 41 11.38 -0.67 3.18
CA ASP A 41 12.08 0.22 2.25
C ASP A 41 12.29 -0.44 0.87
N ALA A 42 12.32 -1.77 0.81
CA ALA A 42 12.44 -2.53 -0.43
C ALA A 42 11.20 -3.39 -0.69
N GLU A 43 10.75 -3.39 -1.94
CA GLU A 43 9.60 -4.19 -2.40
C GLU A 43 9.77 -5.69 -2.10
N VAL A 44 11.02 -6.18 -2.20
CA VAL A 44 11.37 -7.58 -1.93
C VAL A 44 11.12 -8.00 -0.48
N ASP A 45 11.30 -7.09 0.48
CA ASP A 45 11.11 -7.38 1.89
C ASP A 45 9.63 -7.44 2.23
N VAL A 46 8.84 -6.53 1.65
CA VAL A 46 7.38 -6.54 1.79
C VAL A 46 6.78 -7.78 1.16
N HIS A 47 7.20 -8.14 -0.06
CA HIS A 47 6.72 -9.38 -0.70
C HIS A 47 7.12 -10.63 0.07
N ARG A 48 8.33 -10.69 0.62
CA ARG A 48 8.75 -11.80 1.48
C ARG A 48 7.87 -11.88 2.73
N TRP A 49 7.62 -10.75 3.38
CA TRP A 49 6.75 -10.68 4.56
C TRP A 49 5.33 -11.13 4.23
N VAL A 50 4.73 -10.64 3.14
CA VAL A 50 3.38 -11.02 2.69
C VAL A 50 3.28 -12.53 2.46
N ARG A 51 4.28 -13.12 1.79
CA ARG A 51 4.33 -14.58 1.57
C ARG A 51 4.45 -15.37 2.86
N GLN A 52 5.21 -14.87 3.84
CA GLN A 52 5.35 -15.52 5.14
C GLN A 52 4.11 -15.35 6.03
N ALA A 53 3.44 -14.20 5.95
CA ALA A 53 2.26 -13.90 6.75
C ALA A 53 1.05 -14.75 6.37
N GLY A 54 0.99 -15.23 5.12
CA GLY A 54 -0.08 -16.13 4.66
C GLY A 54 -1.49 -15.51 4.73
N LEU A 55 -1.57 -14.18 4.68
CA LEU A 55 -2.83 -13.43 4.77
C LEU A 55 -3.72 -13.71 3.57
N GLN A 56 -5.00 -13.95 3.83
CA GLN A 56 -6.06 -14.16 2.85
C GLN A 56 -7.23 -13.21 3.18
N PRO A 57 -7.72 -12.42 2.22
CA PRO A 57 -7.22 -12.27 0.85
C PRO A 57 -5.81 -11.66 0.78
N MET A 58 -5.11 -11.88 -0.33
CA MET A 58 -3.75 -11.36 -0.56
C MET A 58 -3.72 -9.83 -0.31
N PRO A 59 -2.82 -9.33 0.54
CA PRO A 59 -2.70 -7.90 0.78
C PRO A 59 -2.21 -7.16 -0.46
N LEU A 60 -2.68 -5.94 -0.65
CA LEU A 60 -2.24 -5.03 -1.69
C LEU A 60 -0.86 -4.50 -1.34
N VAL A 61 0.12 -4.70 -2.22
CA VAL A 61 1.45 -4.11 -2.08
C VAL A 61 1.49 -2.85 -2.93
N PHE A 62 1.80 -1.71 -2.28
CA PHE A 62 1.81 -0.41 -2.93
C PHE A 62 3.06 0.36 -2.53
N ARG A 63 3.79 0.91 -3.51
CA ARG A 63 4.92 1.80 -3.24
C ARG A 63 4.42 3.23 -3.19
N VAL A 64 4.63 3.87 -2.05
CA VAL A 64 4.22 5.24 -1.83
C VAL A 64 5.13 6.16 -2.66
N PRO A 65 4.56 6.98 -3.56
CA PRO A 65 5.32 7.97 -4.30
C PRO A 65 5.90 9.03 -3.34
N ARG A 66 6.95 9.73 -3.78
CA ARG A 66 7.40 10.90 -3.02
C ARG A 66 6.38 12.02 -3.15
N GLU A 67 6.36 12.93 -2.18
CA GLU A 67 5.55 14.14 -2.26
C GLU A 67 5.86 14.94 -3.55
N GLU A 68 7.13 15.01 -3.96
CA GLU A 68 7.57 15.65 -5.21
C GLU A 68 6.94 15.01 -6.47
N ASP A 69 6.76 13.68 -6.47
CA ASP A 69 6.14 12.94 -7.58
C ASP A 69 4.62 13.17 -7.62
N LEU A 70 3.98 13.26 -6.45
CA LEU A 70 2.55 13.54 -6.30
C LEU A 70 2.18 14.92 -6.86
N GLN A 71 2.99 15.95 -6.57
CA GLN A 71 2.75 17.29 -7.08
C GLN A 71 2.93 17.42 -8.60
N SER A 72 3.61 16.47 -9.25
CA SER A 72 3.78 16.48 -10.71
C SER A 72 2.62 15.85 -11.48
N ILE A 73 1.69 15.16 -10.79
CA ILE A 73 0.56 14.44 -11.41
C ILE A 73 -0.78 15.19 -11.24
N LEU A 74 -0.85 16.16 -10.32
CA LEU A 74 -2.02 17.00 -10.05
C LEU A 74 -2.16 18.20 -11.01
#